data_AF-A0AA95KFK8-F1
#
_entry.id   AF-A0AA95KFK8-F1
#
_cell.length_a   1.000
_cell.length_b   1.000
_cell.length_c   1.000
_cell.angle_alpha   90.00
_cell.angle_beta   90.00
_cell.angle_gamma   90.00
#
_symmetry.space_group_name_H-M   'P 1'
#
loop_
_entity.id
_entity.type
_entity.pdbx_description
1 polymer ?
#
loop_
_entity_poly.entity_id
_entity_poly.type
_entity_poly.pdbx_seq_one_letter_code
_entity_poly.pdbx_strand_id
1 'polypeptide(L)' 'MSDPIDKANELAQQQLIDQIKQVTERKKGIARFHCEDCEKAIPQARRIASPDCIRCVDCQSFFESKQQHYR' A
#
# COMPACT_ATOMS: atom_id res chain seq x y z
N MET A 1 19.07 34.52 -7.52
CA MET A 1 18.74 34.31 -6.10
C MET A 1 17.52 33.42 -6.10
N SER A 2 17.55 32.30 -5.38
CA SER A 2 16.39 31.40 -5.29
C SER A 2 15.39 32.02 -4.33
N ASP A 3 14.23 32.40 -4.88
CA ASP A 3 13.18 33.09 -4.15
C ASP A 3 12.46 32.11 -3.20
N PRO A 4 11.73 32.58 -2.18
CA PRO A 4 11.03 31.71 -1.24
C PRO A 4 10.08 30.71 -1.93
N ILE A 5 9.59 31.03 -3.13
CA ILE A 5 8.75 30.14 -3.95
C ILE A 5 9.56 28.96 -4.50
N ASP A 6 10.78 29.21 -5.00
CA ASP A 6 11.64 28.16 -5.55
C ASP A 6 11.97 27.11 -4.48
N LYS A 7 12.30 27.57 -3.26
CA LYS A 7 12.59 26.69 -2.12
C LYS A 7 11.36 25.88 -1.69
N ALA A 8 10.17 26.48 -1.71
CA ALA A 8 8.93 25.78 -1.38
C ALA A 8 8.63 24.67 -2.38
N ASN A 9 8.86 24.92 -3.67
CA ASN A 9 8.70 23.92 -4.72
C ASN A 9 9.70 22.77 -4.58
N GLU A 10 10.98 23.07 -4.32
CA GLU A 10 12.00 22.03 -4.09
C GLU A 10 11.62 21.11 -2.92
N LEU A 11 11.15 21.67 -1.80
CA LEU A 11 10.69 20.90 -0.66
C LEU A 11 9.47 20.02 -1.00
N ALA A 12 8.50 20.57 -1.73
CA ALA A 12 7.33 19.81 -2.17
C ALA A 12 7.73 18.65 -3.10
N GLN A 13 8.67 18.88 -4.02
CA GLN A 13 9.19 17.84 -4.90
C GLN A 13 9.91 16.74 -4.12
N GLN A 14 10.72 17.09 -3.12
CA GLN A 14 11.38 16.12 -2.25
C GLN A 14 10.36 15.27 -1.49
N GLN A 15 9.35 15.91 -0.88
CA GLN A 15 8.28 15.21 -0.18
C GLN A 15 7.51 14.23 -1.09
N LEU A 16 7.21 14.65 -2.32
CA LEU A 16 6.56 13.78 -3.31
C LEU A 16 7.42 12.57 -3.67
N ILE A 17 8.71 12.78 -3.92
CA ILE A 17 9.66 11.70 -4.23
C ILE A 17 9.73 10.71 -3.07
N ASP A 18 9.81 11.19 -1.84
CA ASP A 18 9.90 10.34 -0.65
C ASP A 18 8.61 9.52 -0.46
N GLN A 19 7.44 10.12 -0.64
CA GLN A 19 6.16 9.41 -0.60
C GLN A 19 6.05 8.34 -1.69
N ILE A 20 6.51 8.62 -2.91
CA ILE A 20 6.53 7.65 -4.01
C ILE A 20 7.44 6.47 -3.64
N LYS A 21 8.66 6.74 -3.19
CA LYS A 21 9.62 5.71 -2.76
C LYS A 21 9.05 4.81 -1.66
N GLN A 22 8.39 5.40 -0.67
CA GLN A 22 7.75 4.63 0.42
C GLN A 22 6.66 3.66 -0.05
N VAL A 23 6.05 3.90 -1.21
CA VAL A 23 5.02 3.00 -1.78
C VAL A 23 5.66 1.98 -2.73
N THR A 24 6.62 2.41 -3.55
CA THR A 24 7.27 1.54 -4.55
C THR A 24 8.30 0.58 -3.96
N GLU A 25 9.03 0.99 -2.92
CA GLU A 25 10.06 0.19 -2.25
C GLU A 25 9.49 -0.76 -1.19
N ARG A 26 8.17 -0.79 -1.00
CA ARG A 26 7.54 -1.77 -0.10
C ARG A 26 7.93 -3.17 -0.55
N LYS A 27 8.63 -3.88 0.35
CA LYS A 27 9.12 -5.23 0.08
C LYS A 27 7.96 -6.11 -0.31
N LYS A 28 8.04 -6.64 -1.54
CA LYS A 28 7.09 -7.64 -2.01
C LYS A 28 7.42 -8.98 -1.35
N GLY A 29 6.57 -9.42 -0.42
CA GLY A 29 6.57 -10.75 0.18
C GLY A 29 5.98 -11.82 -0.74
N ILE A 30 5.70 -12.99 -0.17
CA ILE A 30 5.06 -14.11 -0.86
C ILE A 30 3.63 -14.24 -0.35
N ALA A 31 2.68 -14.29 -1.28
CA ALA A 31 1.26 -14.29 -0.94
C ALA A 31 0.91 -15.60 -0.26
N ARG A 32 0.12 -15.50 0.81
CA ARG A 32 -0.33 -16.67 1.55
C ARG A 32 -1.32 -17.48 0.70
N PHE A 33 -1.35 -18.79 0.90
CA PHE A 33 -2.35 -19.65 0.24
C PHE A 33 -3.73 -19.55 0.92
N HIS A 34 -3.75 -19.19 2.20
CA HIS A 34 -4.96 -19.10 3.03
C HIS A 34 -5.02 -17.75 3.73
N CYS A 35 -6.22 -17.17 3.76
CA CYS A 35 -6.49 -15.91 4.46
C CYS A 35 -6.18 -16.04 5.95
N GLU A 36 -5.58 -15.00 6.55
CA GLU A 36 -5.33 -14.97 8.00
C GLU A 36 -6.62 -14.85 8.83
N ASP A 37 -7.60 -14.05 8.40
CA ASP A 37 -8.81 -13.82 9.20
C ASP A 37 -9.90 -14.88 9.08
N CYS A 38 -10.09 -15.46 7.88
CA CYS A 38 -11.19 -16.39 7.60
C CYS A 38 -10.74 -17.77 7.12
N GLU A 39 -9.43 -18.02 7.04
CA GLU A 39 -8.80 -19.29 6.64
C GLU A 39 -9.19 -19.81 5.23
N LYS A 40 -10.00 -19.07 4.48
CA LYS A 40 -10.37 -19.40 3.10
C LYS A 40 -9.17 -19.33 2.17
N ALA A 41 -9.14 -20.19 1.16
CA ALA A 41 -8.11 -20.17 0.13
C ALA A 41 -8.09 -18.84 -0.63
N ILE A 42 -6.90 -18.25 -0.80
CA ILE A 42 -6.73 -17.00 -1.55
C ILE A 42 -6.68 -17.34 -3.05
N PRO A 43 -7.59 -16.75 -3.87
CA PRO A 43 -7.68 -17.07 -5.29
C PRO A 43 -6.39 -16.70 -6.01
N GLN A 44 -6.03 -17.50 -7.02
CA GLN A 44 -4.79 -17.30 -7.80
C GLN A 44 -4.71 -15.91 -8.44
N ALA A 45 -5.84 -15.41 -8.97
CA ALA A 45 -5.92 -14.07 -9.55
C ALA A 45 -5.43 -12.97 -8.58
N ARG A 46 -5.72 -13.12 -7.28
CA ARG A 46 -5.28 -12.18 -6.26
C ARG A 46 -3.78 -12.29 -5.96
N ARG A 47 -3.24 -13.51 -5.95
CA ARG A 47 -1.81 -13.75 -5.73
C ARG A 47 -0.94 -13.18 -6.86
N ILE A 48 -1.47 -13.21 -8.09
CA ILE A 48 -0.81 -12.61 -9.25
C ILE A 48 -0.86 -11.07 -9.17
N ALA A 49 -2.03 -10.51 -8.88
CA ALA A 49 -2.21 -9.05 -8.79
C ALA A 49 -1.51 -8.43 -7.57
N SER A 50 -1.41 -9.17 -6.47
CA SER A 50 -0.82 -8.72 -5.21
C SER A 50 -0.02 -9.85 -4.59
N PRO A 51 1.29 -9.95 -4.92
CA PRO A 51 2.15 -11.02 -4.42
C PRO A 51 2.38 -10.95 -2.91
N ASP A 52 1.92 -9.92 -2.22
CA ASP A 52 2.11 -9.74 -0.75
C ASP A 52 0.85 -10.03 0.04
N CYS A 53 -0.16 -10.57 -0.64
CA CYS A 53 -1.49 -10.66 -0.08
C CYS A 53 -1.57 -11.71 1.03
N ILE A 54 -1.97 -11.26 2.22
CA ILE A 54 -2.17 -12.10 3.42
C ILE A 54 -3.65 -12.41 3.72
N ARG A 55 -4.59 -11.67 3.11
CA ARG A 55 -6.05 -11.78 3.34
C ARG A 55 -6.79 -12.25 2.09
N CYS A 56 -8.08 -12.57 2.19
CA CYS A 56 -8.97 -12.67 1.02
C CYS A 56 -9.54 -11.28 0.66
N VAL A 57 -10.14 -11.15 -0.53
CA VAL A 57 -10.64 -9.86 -1.04
C VAL A 57 -11.62 -9.24 -0.05
N ASP A 58 -12.58 -10.04 0.44
CA ASP A 58 -13.61 -9.59 1.38
C ASP A 58 -13.01 -9.07 2.70
N CYS A 59 -12.10 -9.84 3.30
CA CYS A 59 -11.43 -9.45 4.55
C CYS A 59 -10.55 -8.21 4.38
N GLN A 60 -9.91 -8.05 3.21
CA GLN A 60 -9.14 -6.85 2.92
C GLN A 60 -10.04 -5.63 2.78
N SER A 61 -11.14 -5.71 2.04
CA SER A 61 -12.08 -4.60 1.89
C SER A 61 -12.64 -4.17 3.24
N PHE A 62 -12.99 -5.12 4.10
CA PHE A 62 -13.43 -4.82 5.46
C PHE A 62 -12.34 -4.14 6.30
N PHE A 63 -11.10 -4.61 6.21
CA PHE A 63 -9.97 -4.03 6.90
C PHE A 63 -9.69 -2.59 6.44
N GLU A 64 -9.72 -2.34 5.14
CA GLU A 64 -9.52 -1.01 4.55
C GLU A 64 -10.65 -0.04 4.92
N SER A 65 -11.90 -0.48 4.86
CA SER A 65 -13.04 0.32 5.32
C SER A 65 -12.90 0.69 6.79
N LYS A 66 -12.48 -0.26 7.64
CA LYS A 66 -12.18 0.04 9.05
C LYS A 66 -11.04 1.06 9.16
N GLN A 67 -9.91 0.83 8.50
CA GLN A 67 -8.79 1.77 8.59
C GLN A 67 -9.11 3.17 8.09
N GLN A 68 -10.00 3.30 7.10
CA GLN A 68 -10.43 4.59 6.58
C GLN A 68 -11.32 5.35 7.58
N HIS A 69 -12.21 4.63 8.29
CA HIS A 69 -13.16 5.24 9.21
C HIS A 69 -12.63 5.45 10.62
N TYR A 70 -11.65 4.66 11.06
CA TYR A 70 -11.04 4.75 12.40
C TYR A 70 -9.75 5.59 12.42
N ARG A 71 -9.55 6.46 11.42
CA ARG A 71 -8.34 7.29 11.30
C ARG A 71 -8.52 8.69 11.86
#